data_AF-A9HCP8-F1
#
_entry.id   AF-A9HCP8-F1
#
_cell.length_a   1.000
_cell.length_b   1.000
_cell.length_c   1.000
_cell.angle_alpha   90.00
_cell.angle_beta   90.00
_cell.angle_gamma   90.00
#
_symmetry.space_group_name_H-M   'P 1'
#
loop_
_entity.id
_entity.type
_entity.pdbx_description
1 polymer ?
#
loop_
_entity_poly.entity_id
_entity_poly.type
_entity_poly.pdbx_seq_one_letter_code
_entity_poly.pdbx_strand_id
1 'polypeptide(L)'
;MGETDKSGNDPVTGKPLPKGVWYRGPGQYQARKMVDGKRLRKTFASSALARRWLSEKRAEVDLRQFKDTSAIDRLPIRQLVERYRDECMAHREADRTGHIPALLDDPVVGVMVGKWMPADVRAFRDRMLADGYAPATVVKRLNLLASIIQHAISEWDIHTVNHASGRVVKRPAGADKKRNRRLSSKTGFNVNSNKTENEQGKTEYERLIGAMLTSCHSDDVWLVRWSIEQACRLAESLSLRWKDIDFEQKTISLERVKNERHREELGDEKRPLTPGARRVLLKCRSLHLI
;
A
#
# COMPACT_ATOMS: atom_id res chain seq x y z
N MET A 1 19.25 -49.85 19.04
CA MET A 1 19.38 -50.41 17.67
C MET A 1 18.26 -51.42 17.51
N GLY A 2 17.25 -51.12 16.70
CA GLY A 2 16.15 -52.05 16.42
C GLY A 2 16.14 -52.32 14.93
N GLU A 3 16.49 -53.56 14.55
CA GLU A 3 16.33 -54.07 13.20
C GLU A 3 14.84 -54.08 12.86
N THR A 4 14.39 -53.06 12.15
CA THR A 4 13.07 -53.10 11.51
C THR A 4 13.19 -54.00 10.29
N ASP A 5 12.64 -55.19 10.46
CA ASP A 5 12.27 -56.18 9.46
C ASP A 5 12.21 -55.62 8.02
N LYS A 6 13.06 -56.18 7.16
CA LYS A 6 13.15 -55.90 5.72
C LYS A 6 12.06 -56.64 4.94
N SER A 7 10.92 -56.92 5.54
CA SER A 7 9.73 -57.23 4.74
C SER A 7 9.34 -55.92 4.06
N GLY A 8 9.55 -55.83 2.75
CA GLY A 8 9.15 -54.69 1.93
C GLY A 8 7.62 -54.51 1.86
N ASN A 9 6.87 -55.05 2.83
CA ASN A 9 5.43 -55.11 2.89
C ASN A 9 4.91 -54.11 3.93
N ASP A 10 3.76 -53.54 3.63
CA ASP A 10 3.04 -52.59 4.48
C ASP A 10 2.43 -53.36 5.66
N PRO A 11 2.83 -53.06 6.91
CA PRO A 11 2.36 -53.80 8.09
C PRO A 11 0.85 -53.65 8.34
N VAL A 12 0.19 -52.66 7.72
CA VAL A 12 -1.26 -52.45 7.85
C VAL A 12 -2.05 -53.20 6.79
N THR A 13 -1.51 -53.32 5.57
CA THR A 13 -2.25 -53.88 4.42
C THR A 13 -1.72 -55.23 3.92
N GLY A 14 -0.57 -55.68 4.42
CA GLY A 14 0.11 -56.92 4.01
C GLY A 14 0.69 -56.89 2.59
N LYS A 15 0.50 -55.81 1.83
CA LYS A 15 0.94 -55.66 0.44
C LYS A 15 2.34 -55.06 0.36
N PRO A 16 3.14 -55.31 -0.69
CA PRO A 16 4.44 -54.66 -0.87
C PRO A 16 4.30 -53.13 -0.92
N LEU A 17 5.16 -52.44 -0.17
CA LEU A 17 5.29 -50.99 -0.18
C LEU A 17 5.73 -50.51 -1.57
N PRO A 18 5.13 -49.42 -2.07
CA PRO A 18 5.55 -48.82 -3.33
C PRO A 18 7.03 -48.41 -3.33
N LYS A 19 7.72 -48.57 -4.47
CA LYS A 19 9.14 -48.20 -4.62
C LYS A 19 9.37 -46.73 -4.23
N GLY A 20 10.30 -46.49 -3.30
CA GLY A 20 10.59 -45.15 -2.78
C GLY A 20 9.70 -44.69 -1.62
N VAL A 21 8.90 -45.60 -1.04
CA VAL A 21 8.11 -45.39 0.19
C VAL A 21 8.64 -46.31 1.30
N TRP A 22 8.81 -45.77 2.49
CA TRP A 22 9.22 -46.49 3.69
C TRP A 22 8.19 -46.30 4.81
N TYR A 23 7.86 -47.38 5.50
CA TYR A 23 7.08 -47.29 6.74
C TYR A 23 7.96 -46.77 7.88
N ARG A 24 7.44 -45.82 8.68
CA ARG A 24 8.13 -45.23 9.84
C ARG A 24 7.44 -45.50 11.17
N GLY A 25 6.15 -45.79 11.15
CA GLY A 25 5.31 -46.02 12.33
C GLY A 25 3.83 -45.96 11.98
N PRO A 26 2.92 -46.18 12.94
CA PRO A 26 1.48 -46.18 12.70
C PRO A 26 1.02 -44.89 12.00
N GLY A 27 0.45 -45.01 10.80
CA GLY A 27 0.01 -43.86 9.99
C GLY A 27 1.14 -42.96 9.49
N GLN A 28 2.40 -43.41 9.49
CA GLN A 28 3.54 -42.63 9.03
C GLN A 28 4.29 -43.35 7.91
N TYR A 29 4.00 -42.97 6.67
CA TYR A 29 4.66 -43.46 5.47
C TYR A 29 5.51 -42.34 4.86
N GLN A 30 6.82 -42.55 4.79
CA GLN A 30 7.74 -41.57 4.23
C GLN A 30 8.05 -41.89 2.78
N ALA A 31 7.82 -40.93 1.88
CA ALA A 31 8.31 -40.98 0.51
C ALA A 31 9.61 -40.18 0.37
N ARG A 32 10.55 -40.66 -0.44
CA ARG A 32 11.77 -39.93 -0.80
C ARG A 32 11.99 -39.96 -2.29
N LYS A 33 12.38 -38.82 -2.85
CA LYS A 33 12.75 -38.70 -4.26
C LYS A 33 13.93 -37.76 -4.43
N MET A 34 14.84 -38.11 -5.32
CA MET A 34 15.91 -37.22 -5.76
C MET A 34 15.44 -36.50 -7.03
N VAL A 35 15.52 -35.18 -7.03
CA VAL A 35 15.14 -34.32 -8.16
C VAL A 35 16.21 -33.24 -8.27
N ASP A 36 16.88 -33.15 -9.42
CA ASP A 36 17.91 -32.14 -9.72
C ASP A 36 18.95 -31.95 -8.59
N GLY A 37 19.48 -33.07 -8.08
CA GLY A 37 20.47 -33.08 -6.99
C GLY A 37 19.92 -32.80 -5.59
N LYS A 38 18.63 -32.43 -5.44
CA LYS A 38 17.97 -32.21 -4.14
C LYS A 38 17.18 -33.44 -3.68
N ARG A 39 17.28 -33.76 -2.39
CA ARG A 39 16.54 -34.86 -1.74
C ARG A 39 15.22 -34.34 -1.17
N LEU A 40 14.12 -34.65 -1.84
CA LEU A 40 12.77 -34.37 -1.34
C LEU A 40 12.33 -35.51 -0.44
N ARG A 41 11.81 -35.16 0.75
CA ARG A 41 11.20 -36.10 1.69
C ARG A 41 9.86 -35.54 2.16
N LYS A 42 8.83 -36.39 2.20
CA LYS A 42 7.54 -36.04 2.79
C LYS A 42 6.91 -37.26 3.45
N THR A 43 6.24 -37.05 4.57
CA THR A 43 5.57 -38.11 5.34
C THR A 43 4.06 -38.00 5.13
N PHE A 44 3.39 -39.13 5.01
CA PHE A 44 1.97 -39.27 4.66
C PHE A 44 1.27 -40.25 5.60
N ALA A 45 -0.05 -40.12 5.69
CA ALA A 45 -0.92 -40.99 6.48
C ALA A 45 -1.03 -42.43 5.90
N SER A 46 -0.80 -42.60 4.59
CA SER A 46 -0.92 -43.90 3.91
C SER A 46 0.13 -44.11 2.82
N SER A 47 0.44 -45.38 2.55
CA SER A 47 1.33 -45.80 1.46
C SER A 47 0.80 -45.39 0.08
N ALA A 48 -0.53 -45.38 -0.11
CA ALA A 48 -1.17 -44.92 -1.34
C ALA A 48 -0.97 -43.42 -1.60
N LEU A 49 -1.11 -42.56 -0.58
CA LEU A 49 -0.85 -41.12 -0.70
C LEU A 49 0.63 -40.85 -0.98
N ALA A 50 1.52 -41.57 -0.30
CA ALA A 50 2.96 -41.50 -0.53
C ALA A 50 3.33 -41.86 -1.99
N ARG A 51 2.72 -42.91 -2.55
CA ARG A 51 2.89 -43.29 -3.96
C ARG A 51 2.36 -42.23 -4.91
N ARG A 52 1.16 -41.70 -4.67
CA ARG A 52 0.55 -40.67 -5.51
C ARG A 52 1.45 -39.43 -5.59
N TRP A 53 1.99 -39.00 -4.46
CA TRP A 53 2.94 -37.88 -4.40
C TRP A 53 4.23 -38.15 -5.18
N LEU A 54 4.79 -39.37 -5.12
CA LEU A 54 5.97 -39.73 -5.91
C LEU A 54 5.69 -39.68 -7.42
N SER A 55 4.51 -40.13 -7.87
CA SER A 55 4.08 -40.06 -9.27
C SER A 55 3.87 -38.61 -9.72
N GLU A 56 3.23 -37.78 -8.89
CA GLU A 56 3.01 -36.35 -9.16
C GLU A 56 4.35 -35.60 -9.28
N LYS A 57 5.26 -35.80 -8.33
CA LYS A 57 6.63 -35.28 -8.42
C LYS A 57 7.45 -35.90 -9.56
N ARG A 58 6.99 -36.97 -10.20
CA ARG A 58 7.62 -37.50 -11.42
C ARG A 58 7.09 -36.79 -12.65
N ALA A 59 5.78 -36.66 -12.77
CA ALA A 59 5.18 -35.85 -13.81
C ALA A 59 5.72 -34.40 -13.79
N GLU A 60 5.82 -33.76 -12.62
CA GLU A 60 6.37 -32.40 -12.50
C GLU A 60 7.81 -32.30 -13.01
N VAL A 61 8.65 -33.31 -12.75
CA VAL A 61 10.06 -33.31 -13.18
C VAL A 61 10.18 -33.60 -14.66
N ASP A 62 9.44 -34.60 -15.14
CA ASP A 62 9.43 -34.98 -16.56
C ASP A 62 8.91 -33.82 -17.43
N LEU A 63 7.95 -33.03 -16.91
CA LEU A 63 7.42 -31.82 -17.55
C LEU A 63 8.26 -30.55 -17.31
N ARG A 64 9.38 -30.65 -16.57
CA ARG A 64 10.20 -29.48 -16.13
C ARG A 64 9.39 -28.40 -15.40
N GLN A 65 8.31 -28.78 -14.74
CA GLN A 65 7.42 -27.94 -13.93
C GLN A 65 7.75 -27.99 -12.43
N PHE A 66 8.72 -28.81 -12.03
CA PHE A 66 9.16 -28.91 -10.66
C PHE A 66 9.73 -27.57 -10.17
N LYS A 67 9.08 -26.98 -9.16
CA LYS A 67 9.53 -25.76 -8.50
C LYS A 67 9.75 -26.06 -7.03
N ASP A 68 10.91 -25.70 -6.52
CA ASP A 68 11.24 -25.85 -5.10
C ASP A 68 10.50 -24.79 -4.28
N THR A 69 9.32 -25.14 -3.79
CA THR A 69 8.48 -24.24 -2.97
C THR A 69 8.90 -24.21 -1.49
N SER A 70 9.91 -25.00 -1.09
CA SER A 70 10.26 -25.15 0.34
C SER A 70 10.79 -23.86 0.98
N ALA A 71 11.44 -23.00 0.18
CA ALA A 71 11.86 -21.67 0.61
C ALA A 71 10.65 -20.73 0.78
N ILE A 72 9.66 -20.83 -0.10
CA ILE A 72 8.45 -20.00 -0.11
C ILE A 72 7.54 -20.31 1.08
N ASP A 73 7.50 -21.57 1.52
CA ASP A 73 6.74 -22.02 2.68
C ASP A 73 7.23 -21.45 4.03
N ARG A 74 8.46 -20.92 4.05
CA ARG A 74 9.10 -20.31 5.24
C ARG A 74 9.28 -18.81 5.13
N LEU A 75 8.90 -18.22 3.99
CA LEU A 75 9.04 -16.81 3.71
C LEU A 75 7.77 -16.08 4.16
N PRO A 76 7.79 -15.26 5.22
CA PRO A 76 6.63 -14.48 5.62
C PRO A 76 6.43 -13.29 4.66
N ILE A 77 5.18 -12.88 4.46
CA ILE A 77 4.84 -11.68 3.67
C ILE A 77 5.54 -10.43 4.21
N ARG A 78 5.78 -10.34 5.52
CA ARG A 78 6.56 -9.28 6.17
C ARG A 78 7.88 -8.99 5.47
N GLN A 79 8.66 -10.03 5.16
CA GLN A 79 9.95 -9.86 4.49
C GLN A 79 9.78 -9.27 3.09
N LEU A 80 8.71 -9.60 2.37
CA LEU A 80 8.41 -9.00 1.07
C LEU A 80 8.07 -7.52 1.19
N VAL A 81 7.29 -7.16 2.21
CA VAL A 81 6.90 -5.76 2.47
C VAL A 81 8.12 -4.92 2.86
N GLU A 82 8.98 -5.43 3.74
CA GLU A 82 10.20 -4.75 4.17
C GLU A 82 11.19 -4.60 3.01
N ARG A 83 11.43 -5.66 2.24
CA ARG A 83 12.29 -5.61 1.06
C ARG A 83 11.76 -4.61 0.03
N TYR A 84 10.45 -4.59 -0.23
CA TYR A 84 9.85 -3.65 -1.19
C TYR A 84 9.94 -2.20 -0.72
N ARG A 85 9.79 -1.97 0.59
CA ARG A 85 9.97 -0.66 1.20
C ARG A 85 11.39 -0.12 0.94
N ASP A 86 12.39 -0.97 1.10
CA ASP A 86 13.79 -0.57 1.05
C ASP A 86 14.30 -0.47 -0.41
N GLU A 87 13.89 -1.38 -1.30
CA GLU A 87 14.33 -1.40 -2.70
C GLU A 87 13.51 -0.46 -3.61
N CYS A 88 12.18 -0.37 -3.42
CA CYS A 88 11.30 0.28 -4.41
C CYS A 88 10.67 1.59 -3.95
N MET A 89 10.69 1.89 -2.66
CA MET A 89 9.92 3.00 -2.07
C MET A 89 10.79 4.12 -1.51
N ALA A 90 12.11 4.14 -1.78
CA ALA A 90 13.03 5.16 -1.30
C ALA A 90 12.53 6.60 -1.56
N HIS A 91 11.97 6.84 -2.75
CA HIS A 91 11.44 8.13 -3.21
C HIS A 91 10.01 8.45 -2.73
N ARG A 92 9.38 7.58 -1.93
CA ARG A 92 7.98 7.72 -1.48
C ARG A 92 7.84 7.78 0.04
N GLU A 93 8.37 8.86 0.61
CA GLU A 93 8.38 9.08 2.07
C GLU A 93 6.99 8.95 2.71
N ALA A 94 5.95 9.54 2.11
CA ALA A 94 4.58 9.48 2.65
C ALA A 94 4.02 8.05 2.76
N ASP A 95 4.37 7.16 1.82
CA ASP A 95 3.95 5.76 1.89
C ASP A 95 4.81 4.99 2.91
N ARG A 96 6.10 5.33 3.06
CA ARG A 96 7.04 4.75 4.05
C ARG A 96 6.72 5.11 5.50
N THR A 97 6.15 6.29 5.75
CA THR A 97 5.77 6.73 7.10
C THR A 97 4.31 6.44 7.43
N GLY A 98 3.44 6.30 6.43
CA GLY A 98 2.00 6.10 6.62
C GLY A 98 1.50 4.68 6.32
N HIS A 99 1.53 4.28 5.06
CA HIS A 99 0.82 3.06 4.62
C HIS A 99 1.59 1.78 4.85
N ILE A 100 2.92 1.79 4.68
CA ILE A 100 3.77 0.62 4.87
C ILE A 100 3.84 0.22 6.35
N PRO A 101 4.08 1.12 7.32
CA PRO A 101 4.08 0.76 8.74
C PRO A 101 2.74 0.17 9.16
N ALA A 102 1.65 0.82 8.79
CA ALA A 102 0.31 0.32 9.10
C ALA A 102 -0.04 -1.03 8.42
N LEU A 103 0.63 -1.38 7.30
CA LEU A 103 0.54 -2.72 6.73
C LEU A 103 1.37 -3.73 7.54
N LEU A 104 2.58 -3.34 7.97
CA LEU A 104 3.48 -4.16 8.79
C LEU A 104 2.94 -4.46 10.20
N ASP A 105 2.04 -3.62 10.70
CA ASP A 105 1.35 -3.81 11.97
C ASP A 105 0.20 -4.83 11.90
N ASP A 106 -0.32 -5.11 10.69
CA ASP A 106 -1.45 -6.05 10.54
C ASP A 106 -0.98 -7.52 10.53
N PRO A 107 -1.74 -8.46 11.15
CA PRO A 107 -1.40 -9.88 11.17
C PRO A 107 -1.18 -10.54 9.79
N VAL A 108 -1.73 -9.97 8.71
CA VAL A 108 -1.58 -10.51 7.35
C VAL A 108 -0.13 -10.67 6.92
N VAL A 109 0.78 -9.81 7.41
CA VAL A 109 2.20 -9.90 7.05
C VAL A 109 2.91 -11.09 7.72
N GLY A 110 2.33 -11.64 8.78
CA GLY A 110 2.85 -12.85 9.44
C GLY A 110 2.56 -14.13 8.66
N VAL A 111 1.67 -14.10 7.67
CA VAL A 111 1.31 -15.27 6.87
C VAL A 111 2.46 -15.63 5.93
N MET A 112 2.75 -16.93 5.83
CA MET A 112 3.77 -17.45 4.91
C MET A 112 3.30 -17.37 3.48
N VAL A 113 4.15 -16.92 2.57
CA VAL A 113 3.85 -16.71 1.15
C VAL A 113 3.36 -18.00 0.46
N GLY A 114 3.88 -19.16 0.86
CA GLY A 114 3.46 -20.45 0.31
C GLY A 114 2.09 -20.94 0.83
N LYS A 115 1.58 -20.35 1.92
CA LYS A 115 0.36 -20.77 2.61
C LYS A 115 -0.75 -19.75 2.59
N TRP A 116 -0.46 -18.51 2.17
CA TRP A 116 -1.46 -17.45 2.17
C TRP A 116 -2.58 -17.76 1.16
N MET A 117 -3.79 -17.35 1.52
CA MET A 117 -5.00 -17.63 0.76
C MET A 117 -5.79 -16.34 0.55
N PRO A 118 -6.75 -16.32 -0.39
CA PRO A 118 -7.68 -15.20 -0.53
C PRO A 118 -8.45 -14.87 0.77
N ALA A 119 -8.60 -15.83 1.68
CA ALA A 119 -9.21 -15.63 2.99
C ALA A 119 -8.41 -14.68 3.88
N ASP A 120 -7.07 -14.75 3.86
CA ASP A 120 -6.20 -13.88 4.66
C ASP A 120 -6.30 -12.42 4.20
N VAL A 121 -6.37 -12.22 2.89
CA VAL A 121 -6.56 -10.88 2.28
C VAL A 121 -7.94 -10.31 2.61
N ARG A 122 -9.00 -11.15 2.60
CA ARG A 122 -10.34 -10.72 3.04
C ARG A 122 -10.34 -10.35 4.53
N ALA A 123 -9.71 -11.17 5.37
CA ALA A 123 -9.61 -10.90 6.79
C ALA A 123 -8.86 -9.58 7.06
N PHE A 124 -7.80 -9.28 6.31
CA PHE A 124 -7.11 -7.99 6.35
C PHE A 124 -8.05 -6.82 6.01
N ARG A 125 -8.77 -6.91 4.88
CA ARG A 125 -9.76 -5.90 4.47
C ARG A 125 -10.81 -5.68 5.56
N ASP A 126 -11.35 -6.77 6.12
CA ASP A 126 -12.46 -6.72 7.05
C ASP A 126 -12.04 -6.17 8.42
N ARG A 127 -10.82 -6.50 8.89
CA ARG A 127 -10.23 -5.87 10.09
C ARG A 127 -10.11 -4.35 9.92
N MET A 128 -9.55 -3.90 8.80
CA MET A 128 -9.42 -2.46 8.57
C MET A 128 -10.77 -1.73 8.51
N LEU A 129 -11.80 -2.36 7.95
CA LEU A 129 -13.15 -1.77 7.94
C LEU A 129 -13.73 -1.72 9.37
N ALA A 130 -13.50 -2.77 10.18
CA ALA A 130 -13.91 -2.80 11.57
C ALA A 130 -13.20 -1.73 12.43
N ASP A 131 -11.92 -1.45 12.14
CA ASP A 131 -11.14 -0.38 12.79
C ASP A 131 -11.58 1.04 12.36
N GLY A 132 -12.58 1.17 11.49
CA GLY A 132 -13.15 2.45 11.07
C GLY A 132 -12.39 3.16 9.96
N TYR A 133 -11.49 2.47 9.23
CA TYR A 133 -10.81 3.10 8.10
C TYR A 133 -11.76 3.39 6.93
N ALA A 134 -11.61 4.56 6.32
CA ALA A 134 -12.35 4.92 5.12
C ALA A 134 -12.09 3.92 3.96
N PRO A 135 -13.10 3.57 3.13
CA PRO A 135 -12.93 2.61 2.04
C PRO A 135 -11.77 2.93 1.08
N ALA A 136 -11.53 4.21 0.79
CA ALA A 136 -10.41 4.63 -0.04
C ALA A 136 -9.04 4.25 0.55
N THR A 137 -8.88 4.35 1.87
CA THR A 137 -7.66 3.96 2.59
C THR A 137 -7.44 2.45 2.53
N VAL A 138 -8.52 1.68 2.73
CA VAL A 138 -8.52 0.22 2.60
C VAL A 138 -8.09 -0.21 1.20
N VAL A 139 -8.67 0.40 0.15
CA VAL A 139 -8.28 0.14 -1.24
C VAL A 139 -6.82 0.47 -1.50
N LYS A 140 -6.32 1.60 -0.99
CA LYS A 140 -4.91 1.99 -1.19
C LYS A 140 -3.95 0.97 -0.57
N ARG A 141 -4.20 0.51 0.66
CA ARG A 141 -3.36 -0.51 1.32
C ARG A 141 -3.47 -1.89 0.65
N LEU A 142 -4.66 -2.30 0.22
CA LEU A 142 -4.82 -3.54 -0.55
C LEU A 142 -4.11 -3.50 -1.90
N ASN A 143 -4.13 -2.35 -2.59
CA ASN A 143 -3.40 -2.17 -3.84
C ASN A 143 -1.88 -2.16 -3.62
N LEU A 144 -1.40 -1.55 -2.54
CA LEU A 144 0.00 -1.62 -2.14
C LEU A 144 0.45 -3.08 -1.92
N LEU A 145 -0.32 -3.85 -1.16
CA LEU A 145 -0.03 -5.28 -0.96
C LEU A 145 -0.04 -6.05 -2.28
N ALA A 146 -1.00 -5.77 -3.17
CA ALA A 146 -1.05 -6.38 -4.50
C ALA A 146 0.18 -6.03 -5.36
N SER A 147 0.67 -4.79 -5.30
CA SER A 147 1.87 -4.35 -6.00
C SER A 147 3.13 -5.00 -5.45
N ILE A 148 3.26 -5.12 -4.13
CA ILE A 148 4.39 -5.81 -3.48
C ILE A 148 4.47 -7.26 -3.94
N ILE A 149 3.35 -7.97 -3.92
CA ILE A 149 3.31 -9.38 -4.31
C ILE A 149 3.54 -9.54 -5.81
N GLN A 150 3.03 -8.62 -6.63
CA GLN A 150 3.30 -8.65 -8.06
C GLN A 150 4.78 -8.45 -8.37
N HIS A 151 5.43 -7.53 -7.68
CA HIS A 151 6.87 -7.29 -7.80
C HIS A 151 7.69 -8.49 -7.32
N ALA A 152 7.27 -9.12 -6.22
CA ALA A 152 7.88 -10.36 -5.76
C ALA A 152 7.81 -11.48 -6.82
N ILE A 153 6.70 -11.58 -7.55
CA ILE A 153 6.54 -12.56 -8.63
C ILE A 153 7.41 -12.22 -9.84
N SER A 154 7.49 -10.94 -10.23
CA SER A 154 8.19 -10.54 -11.46
C SER A 154 9.69 -10.34 -11.30
N GLU A 155 10.15 -9.77 -10.18
CA GLU A 155 11.54 -9.35 -9.99
C GLU A 155 12.32 -10.23 -9.01
N TRP A 156 11.64 -10.96 -8.13
CA TRP A 156 12.30 -11.78 -7.10
C TRP A 156 12.12 -13.28 -7.31
N ASP A 157 11.57 -13.70 -8.46
CA ASP A 157 11.30 -15.09 -8.83
C ASP A 157 10.48 -15.85 -7.75
N ILE A 158 9.63 -15.14 -7.01
CA ILE A 158 8.77 -15.75 -6.00
C ILE A 158 7.55 -16.35 -6.66
N HIS A 159 7.53 -17.67 -6.66
CA HIS A 159 6.47 -18.46 -7.27
C HIS A 159 5.25 -18.56 -6.35
N THR A 160 4.41 -17.54 -6.38
CA THR A 160 3.12 -17.49 -5.67
C THR A 160 2.02 -16.91 -6.55
N VAL A 161 0.78 -17.02 -6.10
CA VAL A 161 -0.39 -16.39 -6.74
C VAL A 161 -0.68 -15.09 -6.03
N ASN A 162 -0.90 -14.00 -6.77
CA ASN A 162 -1.26 -12.71 -6.20
C ASN A 162 -2.72 -12.66 -5.72
N HIS A 163 -3.00 -13.21 -4.55
CA HIS A 163 -4.32 -13.19 -3.93
C HIS A 163 -4.78 -11.79 -3.51
N ALA A 164 -3.87 -10.84 -3.35
CA ALA A 164 -4.18 -9.44 -3.02
C ALA A 164 -4.71 -8.64 -4.22
N SER A 165 -4.59 -9.17 -5.44
CA SER A 165 -5.09 -8.53 -6.67
C SER A 165 -6.58 -8.22 -6.58
N GLY A 166 -6.98 -7.06 -7.11
CA GLY A 166 -8.38 -6.66 -7.23
C GLY A 166 -9.22 -7.59 -8.11
N ARG A 167 -8.58 -8.47 -8.91
CA ARG A 167 -9.24 -9.52 -9.69
C ARG A 167 -9.66 -10.73 -8.83
N VAL A 168 -8.98 -10.95 -7.71
CA VAL A 168 -9.20 -12.09 -6.81
C VAL A 168 -10.05 -11.70 -5.61
N VAL A 169 -9.70 -10.58 -4.96
CA VAL A 169 -10.43 -10.06 -3.80
C VAL A 169 -11.05 -8.70 -4.10
N LYS A 170 -12.38 -8.66 -4.03
CA LYS A 170 -13.17 -7.45 -4.28
C LYS A 170 -12.81 -6.33 -3.29
N ARG A 171 -12.57 -5.14 -3.85
CA ARG A 171 -12.32 -3.90 -3.13
C ARG A 171 -13.62 -3.37 -2.49
N PRO A 172 -13.57 -2.74 -1.30
CA PRO A 172 -14.75 -2.15 -0.69
C PRO A 172 -15.34 -1.05 -1.57
N ALA A 173 -16.67 -0.95 -1.58
CA ALA A 173 -17.38 0.09 -2.31
C ALA A 173 -17.19 1.47 -1.67
N GLY A 174 -17.40 2.54 -2.44
CA GLY A 174 -17.31 3.92 -1.94
C GLY A 174 -15.90 4.50 -1.85
N ALA A 175 -14.88 3.77 -2.29
CA ALA A 175 -13.51 4.28 -2.42
C ALA A 175 -13.37 5.37 -3.51
N ASP A 176 -14.29 5.37 -4.47
CA ASP A 176 -14.43 6.32 -5.57
C ASP A 176 -15.20 7.60 -5.18
N LYS A 177 -15.76 7.66 -3.96
CA LYS A 177 -16.47 8.84 -3.47
C LYS A 177 -15.51 10.02 -3.33
N LYS A 178 -15.49 10.87 -4.36
CA LYS A 178 -14.67 12.08 -4.38
C LYS A 178 -15.21 13.10 -3.40
N ARG A 179 -14.31 13.72 -2.62
CA ARG A 179 -14.62 14.90 -1.82
C ARG A 179 -14.79 16.09 -2.77
N ASN A 180 -16.03 16.41 -3.13
CA ASN A 180 -16.35 17.47 -4.09
C ASN A 180 -16.98 18.73 -3.45
N ARG A 181 -17.04 18.82 -2.12
CA ARG A 181 -17.51 20.03 -1.43
C ARG A 181 -16.57 21.20 -1.74
N ARG A 182 -17.11 22.29 -2.26
CA ARG A 182 -16.41 23.56 -2.49
C ARG A 182 -16.91 24.62 -1.49
N LEU A 183 -16.13 25.68 -1.31
CA LEU A 183 -16.58 26.86 -0.54
C LEU A 183 -17.85 27.42 -1.18
N SER A 184 -18.88 27.63 -0.37
CA SER A 184 -20.14 28.19 -0.81
C SER A 184 -20.03 29.71 -1.02
N SER A 185 -20.34 30.17 -2.23
CA SER A 185 -20.53 31.59 -2.54
C SER A 185 -21.87 32.14 -2.05
N LYS A 186 -22.78 31.28 -1.57
CA LYS A 186 -24.07 31.73 -1.06
C LYS A 186 -23.89 32.58 0.20
N THR A 187 -24.28 33.83 0.10
CA THR A 187 -24.48 34.76 1.20
C THR A 187 -25.81 34.41 1.88
N GLY A 188 -25.75 34.00 3.15
CA GLY A 188 -26.91 33.47 3.88
C GLY A 188 -27.11 31.96 3.70
N PHE A 189 -26.56 31.18 4.63
CA PHE A 189 -26.97 29.78 4.78
C PHE A 189 -28.18 29.76 5.71
N ASN A 190 -29.37 29.56 5.16
CA ASN A 190 -30.59 29.39 5.94
C ASN A 190 -30.64 27.95 6.45
N VAL A 191 -30.14 27.72 7.67
CA VAL A 191 -30.53 26.57 8.50
C VAL A 191 -30.57 27.05 9.95
N ASN A 192 -31.78 27.38 10.42
CA ASN A 192 -32.23 27.37 11.83
C ASN A 192 -31.15 27.57 12.90
N SER A 193 -30.57 28.76 12.99
CA SER A 193 -29.86 29.16 14.20
C SER A 193 -29.97 30.65 14.38
N ASN A 194 -30.53 31.07 15.51
CA ASN A 194 -30.55 32.43 16.04
C ASN A 194 -29.17 33.08 15.87
N LYS A 195 -28.96 33.83 14.80
CA LYS A 195 -27.72 34.56 14.53
C LYS A 195 -28.02 36.03 14.39
N THR A 196 -27.24 36.83 15.10
CA THR A 196 -27.18 38.29 15.09
C THR A 196 -27.19 38.85 13.67
N GLU A 197 -27.95 39.92 13.47
CA GLU A 197 -28.22 40.62 12.20
C GLU A 197 -26.96 40.97 11.37
N ASN A 198 -25.77 40.98 11.99
CA ASN A 198 -24.47 41.27 11.37
C ASN A 198 -23.86 40.11 10.53
N GLU A 199 -24.49 38.93 10.48
CA GLU A 199 -24.04 37.80 9.63
C GLU A 199 -24.88 37.61 8.36
N GLN A 200 -26.00 38.32 8.20
CA GLN A 200 -26.76 38.36 6.96
C GLN A 200 -25.90 38.99 5.85
N GLY A 201 -25.53 38.20 4.85
CA GLY A 201 -24.86 38.71 3.65
C GLY A 201 -23.38 38.34 3.49
N LYS A 202 -22.77 37.56 4.40
CA LYS A 202 -21.38 37.08 4.25
C LYS A 202 -21.30 35.70 3.57
N THR A 203 -20.35 35.56 2.66
CA THR A 203 -19.99 34.28 2.01
C THR A 203 -19.37 33.32 3.03
N GLU A 204 -19.27 32.02 2.71
CA GLU A 204 -18.55 31.07 3.59
C GLU A 204 -17.08 31.48 3.76
N TYR A 205 -16.45 31.94 2.69
CA TYR A 205 -15.06 32.43 2.72
C TYR A 205 -14.89 33.59 3.71
N GLU A 206 -15.73 34.61 3.65
CA GLU A 206 -15.64 35.77 4.56
C GLU A 206 -15.88 35.39 6.02
N ARG A 207 -16.78 34.43 6.28
CA ARG A 207 -17.00 33.90 7.62
C ARG A 207 -15.76 33.18 8.15
N LEU A 208 -15.09 32.37 7.33
CA LEU A 208 -13.84 31.71 7.71
C LEU A 208 -12.73 32.71 8.00
N ILE A 209 -12.55 33.71 7.13
CA ILE A 209 -11.56 34.77 7.35
C ILE A 209 -11.88 35.57 8.62
N GLY A 210 -13.16 35.91 8.86
CA GLY A 210 -13.59 36.58 10.08
C GLY A 210 -13.25 35.80 11.35
N ALA A 211 -13.50 34.49 11.36
CA ALA A 211 -13.17 33.62 12.49
C ALA A 211 -11.65 33.46 12.70
N MET A 212 -10.87 33.40 11.62
CA MET A 212 -9.41 33.33 11.70
C MET A 212 -8.82 34.62 12.29
N LEU A 213 -9.35 35.78 11.92
CA LEU A 213 -8.89 37.07 12.46
C LEU A 213 -9.10 37.19 13.99
N THR A 214 -10.05 36.45 14.56
CA THR A 214 -10.29 36.39 16.01
C THR A 214 -9.53 35.27 16.72
N SER A 215 -8.78 34.44 15.98
CA SER A 215 -8.04 33.31 16.54
C SER A 215 -6.62 33.71 16.98
N CYS A 216 -5.94 32.81 17.69
CA CYS A 216 -4.51 32.96 18.04
C CYS A 216 -3.56 32.94 16.82
N HIS A 217 -4.05 32.63 15.63
CA HIS A 217 -3.29 32.55 14.38
C HIS A 217 -3.82 33.54 13.34
N SER A 218 -4.15 34.77 13.77
CA SER A 218 -4.66 35.82 12.88
C SER A 218 -3.73 36.14 11.71
N ASP A 219 -2.42 35.93 11.89
CA ASP A 219 -1.41 36.19 10.87
C ASP A 219 -1.52 35.21 9.68
N ASP A 220 -2.07 34.01 9.85
CA ASP A 220 -2.22 33.03 8.76
C ASP A 220 -3.25 33.44 7.70
N VAL A 221 -4.03 34.50 7.96
CA VAL A 221 -5.05 35.03 7.04
C VAL A 221 -4.44 35.42 5.69
N TRP A 222 -3.22 35.95 5.67
CA TRP A 222 -2.58 36.30 4.39
C TRP A 222 -2.26 35.05 3.57
N LEU A 223 -1.85 33.94 4.20
CA LEU A 223 -1.51 32.69 3.53
C LEU A 223 -2.74 32.03 2.91
N VAL A 224 -3.88 32.05 3.62
CA VAL A 224 -5.16 31.55 3.09
C VAL A 224 -5.61 32.39 1.89
N ARG A 225 -5.57 33.72 2.01
CA ARG A 225 -5.86 34.66 0.90
C ARG A 225 -4.96 34.40 -0.30
N TRP A 226 -3.66 34.31 -0.06
CA TRP A 226 -2.66 34.04 -1.09
C TRP A 226 -2.92 32.70 -1.79
N SER A 227 -3.19 31.64 -1.02
CA SER A 227 -3.41 30.30 -1.57
C SER A 227 -4.68 30.22 -2.45
N ILE A 228 -5.72 30.98 -2.11
CA ILE A 228 -6.94 31.08 -2.92
C ILE A 228 -6.69 31.88 -4.20
N GLU A 229 -6.00 33.02 -4.10
CA GLU A 229 -5.73 33.92 -5.24
C GLU A 229 -4.74 33.33 -6.24
N GLN A 230 -3.73 32.60 -5.77
CA GLN A 230 -2.71 31.99 -6.61
C GLN A 230 -3.07 30.55 -7.02
N ALA A 231 -4.08 29.94 -6.38
CA ALA A 231 -4.49 28.55 -6.57
C ALA A 231 -3.34 27.53 -6.41
N CYS A 232 -2.39 27.84 -5.52
CA CYS A 232 -1.27 26.96 -5.19
C CYS A 232 -1.68 25.84 -4.23
N ARG A 233 -1.00 24.69 -4.31
CA ARG A 233 -1.10 23.66 -3.27
C ARG A 233 -0.47 24.18 -1.99
N LEU A 234 -0.98 23.76 -0.82
CA LEU A 234 -0.46 24.20 0.49
C LEU A 234 1.06 24.05 0.61
N ALA A 235 1.63 22.92 0.21
CA ALA A 235 3.08 22.71 0.27
C ALA A 235 3.85 23.62 -0.70
N GLU A 236 3.27 23.98 -1.85
CA GLU A 236 3.83 24.96 -2.77
C GLU A 236 3.81 26.35 -2.10
N SER A 237 2.68 26.72 -1.46
CA SER A 237 2.55 27.98 -0.71
C SER A 237 3.61 28.14 0.38
N LEU A 238 3.85 27.07 1.15
CA LEU A 238 4.73 27.08 2.31
C LEU A 238 6.23 27.00 1.96
N SER A 239 6.57 26.52 0.76
CA SER A 239 7.96 26.39 0.32
C SER A 239 8.46 27.56 -0.51
N LEU A 240 7.55 28.39 -1.03
CA LEU A 240 7.88 29.56 -1.85
C LEU A 240 8.67 30.60 -1.04
N ARG A 241 9.76 31.11 -1.62
CA ARG A 241 10.60 32.16 -1.04
C ARG A 241 10.51 33.44 -1.88
N TRP A 242 10.94 34.57 -1.30
CA TRP A 242 10.98 35.84 -2.01
C TRP A 242 11.82 35.80 -3.29
N LYS A 243 12.90 35.01 -3.31
CA LYS A 243 13.75 34.81 -4.50
C LYS A 243 13.02 34.12 -5.66
N ASP A 244 11.93 33.41 -5.38
CA ASP A 244 11.17 32.64 -6.35
C ASP A 244 10.08 33.47 -7.03
N ILE A 245 9.89 34.72 -6.59
CA ILE A 245 8.86 35.64 -7.07
C ILE A 245 9.52 36.76 -7.88
N ASP A 246 9.21 36.78 -9.18
CA ASP A 246 9.59 37.87 -10.06
C ASP A 246 8.41 38.85 -10.21
N PHE A 247 8.54 40.04 -9.60
CA PHE A 247 7.51 41.07 -9.65
C PHE A 247 7.47 41.84 -10.98
N GLU A 248 8.55 41.84 -11.75
CA GLU A 248 8.64 42.50 -13.06
C GLU A 248 8.00 41.63 -14.13
N GLN A 249 8.45 40.39 -14.23
CA GLN A 249 7.90 39.37 -15.14
C GLN A 249 6.55 38.85 -14.66
N LYS A 250 6.17 39.12 -13.41
CA LYS A 250 4.92 38.66 -12.76
C LYS A 250 4.83 37.14 -12.82
N THR A 251 5.87 36.46 -12.37
CA THR A 251 5.93 34.99 -12.33
C THR A 251 6.34 34.50 -10.95
N ILE A 252 5.94 33.27 -10.64
CA ILE A 252 6.46 32.48 -9.53
C ILE A 252 7.16 31.24 -10.07
N SER A 253 8.26 30.84 -9.45
CA SER A 253 9.00 29.62 -9.76
C SER A 253 8.81 28.61 -8.63
N LEU A 254 8.42 27.38 -8.93
CA LEU A 254 8.15 26.35 -7.92
C LEU A 254 9.19 25.24 -8.02
N GLU A 255 10.11 25.17 -7.04
CA GLU A 255 11.18 24.15 -6.98
C GLU A 255 10.63 22.71 -6.81
N ARG A 256 9.47 22.53 -6.17
CA ARG A 256 8.94 21.20 -5.79
C ARG A 256 7.76 20.76 -6.66
N VAL A 257 8.06 20.25 -7.85
CA VAL A 257 7.12 19.41 -8.60
C VAL A 257 7.08 18.01 -7.96
N LYS A 258 5.87 17.46 -7.78
CA LYS A 258 5.59 16.17 -7.11
C LYS A 258 6.33 14.97 -7.74
N ASN A 259 6.80 15.08 -8.98
CA ASN A 259 7.51 14.04 -9.71
C ASN A 259 8.93 14.50 -10.04
N GLU A 260 9.93 13.88 -9.43
CA GLU A 260 11.35 14.17 -9.65
C GLU A 260 11.77 13.99 -11.12
N ARG A 261 11.22 12.97 -11.78
CA ARG A 261 11.42 12.70 -13.22
C ARG A 261 10.94 13.84 -14.14
N HIS A 262 9.90 14.58 -13.72
CA HIS A 262 9.41 15.75 -14.48
C HIS A 262 10.32 16.97 -14.28
N ARG A 263 11.02 17.04 -13.14
CA ARG A 263 11.92 18.15 -12.80
C ARG A 263 13.20 18.11 -13.64
N GLU A 264 13.77 16.92 -13.80
CA GLU A 264 14.97 16.71 -14.62
C GLU A 264 14.73 17.05 -16.10
N GLU A 265 13.51 16.80 -16.60
CA GLU A 265 13.17 17.03 -18.00
C GLU A 265 12.70 18.47 -18.31
N LEU A 266 12.01 19.14 -17.37
CA LEU A 266 11.29 20.41 -17.66
C LEU A 266 11.79 21.61 -16.85
N GLY A 267 12.70 21.42 -15.88
CA GLY A 267 13.15 22.48 -14.98
C GLY A 267 12.08 22.92 -13.96
N ASP A 268 12.27 24.10 -13.37
CA ASP A 268 11.32 24.67 -12.41
C ASP A 268 9.99 25.01 -13.07
N GLU A 269 8.89 24.65 -12.41
CA GLU A 269 7.56 25.01 -12.88
C GLU A 269 7.34 26.51 -12.68
N LYS A 270 7.33 27.28 -13.76
CA LYS A 270 7.00 28.71 -13.74
C LYS A 270 5.50 28.92 -13.95
N ARG A 271 4.86 29.66 -13.04
CA ARG A 271 3.44 30.03 -13.13
C ARG A 271 3.27 31.55 -13.14
N PRO A 272 2.25 32.09 -13.82
CA PRO A 272 1.95 33.52 -13.73
C PRO A 272 1.53 33.89 -12.32
N LEU A 273 2.06 34.99 -11.80
CA LEU A 273 1.65 35.60 -10.53
C LEU A 273 0.34 36.36 -10.76
N THR A 274 -0.73 35.93 -10.10
CA THR A 274 -2.04 36.55 -10.29
C THR A 274 -2.06 37.97 -9.70
N PRO A 275 -2.84 38.91 -10.25
CA PRO A 275 -2.93 40.27 -9.70
C PRO A 275 -3.36 40.29 -8.23
N GLY A 276 -4.26 39.38 -7.83
CA GLY A 276 -4.71 39.23 -6.45
C GLY A 276 -3.59 38.76 -5.53
N ALA A 277 -2.87 37.69 -5.92
CA ALA A 277 -1.73 37.20 -5.15
C ALA A 277 -0.63 38.25 -5.01
N ARG A 278 -0.33 39.00 -6.09
CA ARG A 278 0.63 40.11 -6.06
C ARG A 278 0.24 41.18 -5.04
N ARG A 279 -1.03 41.58 -4.98
CA ARG A 279 -1.50 42.56 -3.96
C ARG A 279 -1.31 42.05 -2.54
N VAL A 280 -1.62 40.77 -2.30
CA VAL A 280 -1.42 40.14 -0.98
C VAL A 280 0.06 40.16 -0.58
N LEU A 281 0.95 39.77 -1.50
CA LEU A 281 2.40 39.76 -1.25
C LEU A 281 2.97 41.15 -0.98
N LEU A 282 2.57 42.16 -1.75
CA LEU A 282 3.02 43.55 -1.54
C LEU A 282 2.62 44.07 -0.16
N LYS A 283 1.42 43.74 0.31
CA LYS A 283 0.95 44.09 1.66
C LYS A 283 1.76 43.39 2.76
N CYS A 284 2.19 42.15 2.54
CA CYS A 284 3.04 41.42 3.49
C CYS A 284 4.47 41.99 3.52
N ARG A 285 5.01 42.37 2.36
CA ARG A 285 6.36 42.96 2.23
C ARG A 285 6.46 44.31 2.92
N SER A 286 5.42 45.15 2.84
CA SER A 286 5.40 46.45 3.53
C SER A 286 5.36 46.33 5.06
N LEU A 287 4.87 45.20 5.60
CA LEU A 287 4.81 44.96 7.04
C LEU A 287 6.15 44.47 7.64
N HIS A 288 7.09 44.01 6.81
CA HIS A 288 8.40 43.50 7.23
C HIS A 288 9.56 44.46 6.93
N LEU A 289 9.26 45.67 6.43
CA LEU A 289 10.24 46.73 6.14
C LEU A 289 10.20 47.87 7.18
N ILE A 290 9.63 47.60 8.36
CA ILE A 290 9.65 48.44 9.56
C ILE A 290 10.34 47.62 10.65
#